data_AF-A0A2S9PY62-F1
#
_entry.id   AF-A0A2S9PY62-F1
#
_cell.length_a   1.000
_cell.length_b   1.000
_cell.length_c   1.000
_cell.angle_alpha   90.00
_cell.angle_beta   90.00
_cell.angle_gamma   90.00
#
_symmetry.space_group_name_H-M   'P 1'
#
loop_
_entity.id
_entity.type
_entity.pdbx_description
1 polymer ?
#
loop_
_entity_poly.entity_id
_entity_poly.type
_entity_poly.pdbx_seq_one_letter_code
_entity_poly.pdbx_strand_id
1 'polypeptide(L)'
;MGKQLPDELVEVLDLVGVQWPNIDEDEIRGSAKDYRNLAEGIRDAVRDGNKACSHIVAGRSKGHTVNAIDRRWGKLTTKDLATFAKALDELGDALDDCAGFIEGCKIACIAELSATAAAATAGVIGMFFTAGLSGLLSAAAIAACRIALHEAIDYAISEITAVVTDKIEAKILGQIERVFTDQLDADGEDLSGYAGGSADTAQDLVIEFDEFDRATSDYGTTRDNFNKKKGEHQAGGSKRRSSVKKDSRFHKLATVMDKADDAVDKKADETVDVLEKHGGKIDKSKKDHKEEDKRRKGDIDSCEVPMYLLNADGTVEQLHTDGRTPTRINGSEAGVRDILEPDGTVWRHRSTDTKEKNPFGLSPSPANPRVASRRLGRSETSDLAYATQLARYSKKDYKGGNYAAANYIDSSGNEVILVGHSKGVHSERTIGYPVLRHGKQGGVQSLYTEREPCQQSGSWCDQWLGKHFGKDLEVTHSHSYDQSPVDDKRPSPYKIDGEHRAYRRNLEDWHRQHGLGSGMMTESDGATMEAARKGKRG
;
A
#
# COMPACT_ATOMS: atom_id res chain seq x y z
N MET A 1 23.56 17.57 34.64
CA MET A 1 23.45 18.72 35.57
C MET A 1 24.70 19.52 35.36
N GLY A 2 24.56 20.78 34.98
CA GLY A 2 25.68 21.65 34.62
C GLY A 2 26.68 21.80 35.75
N LYS A 3 27.93 22.07 35.38
CA LYS A 3 29.05 22.18 36.32
C LYS A 3 28.77 23.25 37.37
N GLN A 4 28.91 22.82 38.63
CA GLN A 4 28.78 23.64 39.83
C GLN A 4 30.15 24.12 40.31
N LEU A 5 30.16 25.26 40.99
CA LEU A 5 31.35 25.75 41.65
C LEU A 5 31.62 24.93 42.93
N PRO A 6 32.84 24.40 43.15
CA PRO A 6 33.22 23.80 44.42
C PRO A 6 33.10 24.79 45.59
N ASP A 7 32.65 24.32 46.76
CA ASP A 7 32.37 25.16 47.94
C ASP A 7 33.56 26.04 48.36
N GLU A 8 34.79 25.52 48.24
CA GLU A 8 36.03 26.24 48.57
C GLU A 8 36.34 27.41 47.62
N LEU A 9 35.80 27.39 46.40
CA LEU A 9 35.99 28.46 45.40
C LEU A 9 34.90 29.55 45.48
N VAL A 10 33.80 29.29 46.21
CA VAL A 10 32.73 30.27 46.43
C VAL A 10 33.26 31.49 47.20
N GLU A 11 34.05 31.25 48.25
CA GLU A 11 34.65 32.31 49.07
C GLU A 11 35.64 33.18 48.26
N VAL A 12 36.39 32.56 47.34
CA VAL A 12 37.35 33.26 46.47
C VAL A 12 36.62 34.06 45.40
N LEU A 13 35.54 33.52 44.84
CA LEU A 13 34.70 34.21 43.87
C LEU A 13 34.05 35.46 44.48
N ASP A 14 33.54 35.38 45.71
CA ASP A 14 32.97 36.51 46.45
C ASP A 14 34.02 37.58 46.76
N LEU A 15 35.25 37.17 47.09
CA LEU A 15 36.37 38.08 47.32
C LEU A 15 36.81 38.81 46.04
N VAL A 16 36.83 38.10 44.90
CA VAL A 16 37.15 38.67 43.58
C VAL A 16 35.96 39.45 43.02
N GLY A 17 34.75 39.25 43.55
CA GLY A 17 33.51 39.98 43.22
C GLY A 17 33.07 39.82 41.77
N VAL A 18 33.29 38.64 41.19
CA VAL A 18 32.82 38.27 39.84
C VAL A 18 31.64 37.33 39.99
N GLN A 19 30.57 37.52 39.21
CA GLN A 19 29.41 36.63 39.26
C GLN A 19 29.62 35.35 38.42
N TRP A 20 29.49 34.19 39.07
CA TRP A 20 29.53 32.86 38.43
C TRP A 20 28.48 32.75 37.30
N PRO A 21 28.82 32.14 36.14
CA PRO A 21 27.84 31.86 35.09
C PRO A 21 26.81 30.82 35.53
N ASN A 22 25.59 31.26 35.86
CA ASN A 22 24.49 30.43 36.39
C ASN A 22 23.67 29.69 35.31
N ILE A 23 24.29 29.45 34.15
CA ILE A 23 23.70 28.77 33.00
C ILE A 23 24.04 27.27 33.05
N ASP A 24 23.09 26.39 32.72
CA ASP A 24 23.32 24.93 32.65
C ASP A 24 23.62 24.51 31.21
N GLU A 25 24.87 24.18 30.92
CA GLU A 25 25.33 23.71 29.61
C GLU A 25 24.76 22.35 29.21
N ASP A 26 24.41 21.49 30.17
CA ASP A 26 23.79 20.20 29.88
C ASP A 26 22.34 20.35 29.44
N GLU A 27 21.63 21.37 29.94
CA GLU A 27 20.29 21.70 29.46
C GLU A 27 20.34 22.23 28.02
N ILE A 28 21.38 22.99 27.65
CA ILE A 28 21.59 23.44 26.26
C ILE A 28 21.90 22.24 25.36
N ARG A 29 22.70 21.27 25.80
CA ARG A 29 22.91 20.00 25.07
C ARG A 29 21.67 19.14 25.00
N GLY A 30 20.83 19.16 26.03
CA GLY A 30 19.50 18.55 26.01
C GLY A 30 18.64 19.14 24.89
N SER A 31 18.69 20.46 24.74
CA SER A 31 18.02 21.18 23.65
C SER A 31 18.51 20.73 22.27
N ALA A 32 19.82 20.60 22.10
CA ALA A 32 20.41 20.11 20.86
C ALA A 32 19.93 18.69 20.50
N LYS A 33 19.76 17.82 21.51
CA LYS A 33 19.19 16.47 21.32
C LYS A 33 17.72 16.52 20.92
N ASP A 34 16.92 17.41 21.51
CA ASP A 34 15.51 17.55 21.19
C ASP A 34 15.30 17.96 19.72
N TYR A 35 16.10 18.91 19.20
CA TYR A 35 16.04 19.29 17.78
C TYR A 35 16.42 18.14 16.84
N ARG A 36 17.45 17.36 17.18
CA ARG A 36 17.87 16.19 16.38
C ARG A 36 16.82 15.07 16.41
N ASN A 37 16.17 14.85 17.55
CA ASN A 37 15.07 13.89 17.66
C ASN A 37 13.88 14.30 16.79
N LEU A 38 13.53 15.60 16.76
CA LEU A 38 12.50 16.11 15.87
C LEU A 38 12.91 15.98 14.39
N ALA A 39 14.17 16.25 14.04
CA ALA A 39 14.71 16.06 12.70
C ALA A 39 14.61 14.60 12.24
N GLU A 40 14.89 13.64 13.13
CA GLU A 40 14.69 12.22 12.87
C GLU A 40 13.21 11.90 12.60
N GLY A 41 12.28 12.49 13.35
CA GLY A 41 10.84 12.37 13.09
C GLY A 41 10.43 12.83 11.70
N ILE A 42 11.00 13.94 11.21
CA ILE A 42 10.78 14.42 9.84
C ILE A 42 11.31 13.41 8.82
N ARG A 43 12.52 12.88 9.03
CA ARG A 43 13.11 11.87 8.14
C ARG A 43 12.34 10.56 8.13
N ASP A 44 11.80 10.15 9.27
CA ASP A 44 10.91 8.99 9.37
C ASP A 44 9.65 9.20 8.52
N ALA A 45 9.03 10.39 8.61
CA ALA A 45 7.86 10.74 7.80
C ALA A 45 8.16 10.78 6.29
N VAL A 46 9.31 11.32 5.89
CA VAL A 46 9.79 11.30 4.50
C VAL A 46 10.03 9.87 4.01
N ARG A 47 10.67 9.03 4.82
CA ARG A 47 10.97 7.63 4.47
C ARG A 47 9.69 6.82 4.26
N ASP A 48 8.71 6.98 5.15
CA ASP A 48 7.46 6.25 5.06
C ASP A 48 6.62 6.72 3.87
N GLY A 49 6.57 8.02 3.61
CA GLY A 49 5.92 8.53 2.40
C GLY A 49 6.67 8.19 1.10
N ASN A 50 8.00 8.06 1.12
CA ASN A 50 8.78 7.53 -0.01
C ASN A 50 8.46 6.06 -0.28
N LYS A 51 8.29 5.24 0.76
CA LYS A 51 7.80 3.86 0.59
C LYS A 51 6.42 3.86 -0.04
N ALA A 52 5.49 4.68 0.46
CA ALA A 52 4.15 4.81 -0.10
C ALA A 52 4.17 5.19 -1.59
N CYS A 53 4.94 6.22 -1.97
CA CYS A 53 5.06 6.62 -3.37
C CYS A 53 5.79 5.58 -4.22
N SER A 54 6.81 4.91 -3.68
CA SER A 54 7.50 3.83 -4.40
C SER A 54 6.60 2.64 -4.67
N HIS A 55 5.66 2.32 -3.77
CA HIS A 55 4.64 1.30 -4.02
C HIS A 55 3.66 1.74 -5.11
N ILE A 56 3.28 3.02 -5.15
CA ILE A 56 2.39 3.55 -6.19
C ILE A 56 3.08 3.61 -7.57
N VAL A 57 4.38 3.95 -7.61
CA VAL A 57 5.17 4.17 -8.83
C VAL A 57 5.84 2.90 -9.36
N ALA A 58 6.21 1.95 -8.50
CA ALA A 58 6.86 0.68 -8.90
C ALA A 58 5.86 -0.42 -9.31
N GLY A 59 4.56 -0.20 -9.08
CA GLY A 59 3.47 -1.07 -9.50
C GLY A 59 3.21 -1.06 -11.01
N ARG A 60 2.10 -1.68 -11.44
CA ARG A 60 1.66 -1.66 -12.87
C ARG A 60 1.06 -0.30 -13.29
N SER A 61 0.98 0.66 -12.37
CA SER A 61 0.45 2.00 -12.54
C SER A 61 1.25 2.81 -13.58
N LYS A 62 0.60 3.24 -14.65
CA LYS A 62 1.16 4.17 -15.66
C LYS A 62 0.24 5.40 -15.77
N GLY A 63 0.69 6.44 -16.47
CA GLY A 63 -0.12 7.63 -16.75
C GLY A 63 0.42 8.95 -16.20
N HIS A 64 -0.18 10.05 -16.67
CA HIS A 64 0.27 11.42 -16.37
C HIS A 64 0.10 11.79 -14.89
N THR A 65 -0.91 11.22 -14.21
CA THR A 65 -1.21 11.47 -12.79
C THR A 65 -0.18 10.85 -11.86
N VAL A 66 0.31 9.64 -12.14
CA VAL A 66 1.38 8.99 -11.34
C VAL A 66 2.67 9.80 -11.44
N ASN A 67 3.01 10.29 -12.63
CA ASN A 67 4.15 11.18 -12.85
C ASN A 67 3.98 12.54 -12.15
N ALA A 68 2.76 13.07 -12.06
CA ALA A 68 2.47 14.30 -11.34
C ALA A 68 2.58 14.12 -9.81
N ILE A 69 2.11 12.98 -9.29
CA ILE A 69 2.28 12.60 -7.88
C ILE A 69 3.76 12.42 -7.55
N ASP A 70 4.52 11.69 -8.36
CA ASP A 70 5.97 11.49 -8.19
C ASP A 70 6.74 12.82 -8.21
N ARG A 71 6.44 13.71 -9.17
CA ARG A 71 7.07 15.04 -9.24
C ARG A 71 6.72 15.92 -8.05
N ARG A 72 5.46 15.94 -7.61
CA ARG A 72 5.01 16.76 -6.49
C ARG A 72 5.52 16.23 -5.15
N TRP A 73 5.50 14.92 -4.96
CA TRP A 73 6.07 14.23 -3.81
C TRP A 73 7.59 14.39 -3.74
N GLY A 74 8.28 14.26 -4.87
CA GLY A 74 9.71 14.52 -4.99
C GLY A 74 10.07 15.97 -4.65
N LYS A 75 9.27 16.96 -5.06
CA LYS A 75 9.51 18.37 -4.65
C LYS A 75 9.36 18.54 -3.13
N LEU A 76 8.28 18.02 -2.56
CA LEU A 76 7.96 18.12 -1.13
C LEU A 76 9.01 17.44 -0.22
N THR A 77 9.44 16.23 -0.57
CA THR A 77 10.36 15.42 0.25
C THR A 77 11.81 15.80 0.09
N THR A 78 12.24 16.05 -1.16
CA THR A 78 13.67 16.23 -1.47
C THR A 78 14.16 17.65 -1.23
N LYS A 79 13.27 18.66 -1.30
CA LYS A 79 13.64 20.05 -1.03
C LYS A 79 13.20 20.54 0.33
N ASP A 80 11.92 20.45 0.68
CA ASP A 80 11.40 21.23 1.81
C ASP A 80 11.61 20.51 3.14
N LEU A 81 11.17 19.26 3.26
CA LEU A 81 11.32 18.47 4.48
C LEU A 81 12.77 18.08 4.78
N ALA A 82 13.55 17.77 3.73
CA ALA A 82 14.98 17.51 3.88
C ALA A 82 15.75 18.76 4.33
N THR A 83 15.42 19.94 3.79
CA THR A 83 16.02 21.21 4.23
C THR A 83 15.62 21.55 5.66
N PHE A 84 14.37 21.31 6.05
CA PHE A 84 13.92 21.55 7.42
C PHE A 84 14.61 20.62 8.42
N ALA A 85 14.69 19.32 8.15
CA ALA A 85 15.41 18.37 9.00
C ALA A 85 16.90 18.75 9.15
N LYS A 86 17.53 19.18 8.05
CA LYS A 86 18.92 19.66 8.07
C LYS A 86 19.08 20.93 8.90
N ALA A 87 18.15 21.89 8.80
CA ALA A 87 18.20 23.11 9.60
C ALA A 87 18.07 22.82 11.10
N LEU A 88 17.29 21.82 11.50
CA LEU A 88 17.21 21.35 12.88
C LEU A 88 18.52 20.72 13.38
N ASP A 89 19.23 19.95 12.54
CA ASP A 89 20.57 19.44 12.90
C ASP A 89 21.56 20.59 13.07
N GLU A 90 21.58 21.54 12.14
CA GLU A 90 22.47 22.71 12.19
C GLU A 90 22.19 23.57 13.44
N LEU A 91 20.93 23.64 13.89
CA LEU A 91 20.55 24.29 15.14
C LEU A 91 21.06 23.51 16.36
N GLY A 92 20.97 22.19 16.34
CA GLY A 92 21.55 21.32 17.36
C GLY A 92 23.07 21.51 17.48
N ASP A 93 23.77 21.56 16.35
CA ASP A 93 25.23 21.80 16.30
C ASP A 93 25.59 23.18 16.86
N ALA A 94 24.84 24.23 16.49
CA ALA A 94 25.07 25.58 17.02
C ALA A 94 24.84 25.67 18.54
N LEU A 95 23.89 24.91 19.08
CA LEU A 95 23.65 24.86 20.53
C LEU A 95 24.72 24.05 21.26
N ASP A 96 25.25 22.99 20.67
CA ASP A 96 26.41 22.27 21.21
C ASP A 96 27.67 23.15 21.22
N ASP A 97 27.88 23.97 20.18
CA ASP A 97 28.94 24.99 20.15
C ASP A 97 28.77 25.97 21.33
N CYS A 98 27.55 26.51 21.52
CA CYS A 98 27.26 27.43 22.63
C CYS A 98 27.50 26.77 24.01
N ALA A 99 27.05 25.52 24.19
CA ALA A 99 27.28 24.75 25.41
C ALA A 99 28.78 24.50 25.64
N GLY A 100 29.55 24.24 24.57
CA GLY A 100 31.00 24.09 24.61
C GLY A 100 31.72 25.36 25.06
N PHE A 101 31.32 26.53 24.55
CA PHE A 101 31.87 27.81 24.99
C PHE A 101 31.54 28.12 26.46
N ILE A 102 30.32 27.82 26.91
CA ILE A 102 29.91 27.98 28.32
C ILE A 102 30.72 27.05 29.22
N GLU A 103 30.86 25.77 28.84
CA GLU A 103 31.65 24.81 29.61
C GLU A 103 33.12 25.22 29.67
N GLY A 104 33.70 25.65 28.54
CA GLY A 104 35.07 26.15 28.47
C GLY A 104 35.30 27.36 29.38
N CYS A 105 34.37 28.32 29.38
CA CYS A 105 34.40 29.46 30.28
C CYS A 105 34.35 29.02 31.76
N LYS A 106 33.45 28.10 32.13
CA LYS A 106 33.37 27.59 33.51
C LYS A 106 34.65 26.87 33.94
N ILE A 107 35.26 26.08 33.05
CA ILE A 107 36.54 25.41 33.32
C ILE A 107 37.66 26.45 33.53
N ALA A 108 37.73 27.48 32.70
CA ALA A 108 38.69 28.57 32.84
C ALA A 108 38.49 29.31 34.17
N CYS A 109 37.25 29.65 34.54
CA CYS A 109 36.94 30.26 35.83
C CYS A 109 37.37 29.38 37.02
N ILE A 110 37.09 28.08 36.98
CA ILE A 110 37.52 27.14 38.03
C ILE A 110 39.05 27.09 38.11
N ALA A 111 39.76 27.05 36.98
CA ALA A 111 41.21 26.99 36.94
C ALA A 111 41.87 28.24 37.54
N GLU A 112 41.40 29.45 37.17
CA GLU A 112 41.90 30.72 37.69
C GLU A 112 41.58 30.92 39.18
N LEU A 113 40.36 30.56 39.60
CA LEU A 113 39.96 30.60 41.02
C LEU A 113 40.78 29.60 41.85
N SER A 114 41.03 28.40 41.33
CA SER A 114 41.87 27.38 41.98
C SER A 114 43.32 27.81 42.09
N ALA A 115 43.88 28.44 41.06
CA ALA A 115 45.23 29.02 41.09
C ALA A 115 45.34 30.13 42.14
N THR A 116 44.32 30.98 42.25
CA THR A 116 44.23 32.05 43.25
C THR A 116 44.11 31.48 44.67
N ALA A 117 43.28 30.45 44.87
CA ALA A 117 43.14 29.75 46.15
C ALA A 117 44.44 29.04 46.57
N ALA A 118 45.11 28.37 45.63
CA ALA A 118 46.41 27.75 45.87
C ALA A 118 47.48 28.79 46.22
N ALA A 119 47.49 29.94 45.57
CA ALA A 119 48.40 31.05 45.88
C ALA A 119 48.13 31.69 47.26
N ALA A 120 46.90 31.61 47.77
CA ALA A 120 46.56 32.04 49.12
C ALA A 120 47.07 31.07 50.21
N THR A 121 47.14 29.76 49.91
CA THR A 121 47.48 28.69 50.88
C THR A 121 48.94 28.23 50.80
N ALA A 122 49.58 28.33 49.63
CA ALA A 122 50.95 27.91 49.39
C ALA A 122 51.71 28.99 48.60
N GLY A 123 52.86 29.42 49.12
CA GLY A 123 53.77 30.33 48.40
C GLY A 123 54.26 29.73 47.08
N VAL A 124 53.57 30.08 45.99
CA VAL A 124 53.91 30.00 44.55
C VAL A 124 54.32 28.62 44.00
N ILE A 125 53.50 28.05 43.08
CA ILE A 125 53.94 27.37 41.85
C ILE A 125 52.84 27.54 40.76
N GLY A 126 52.98 28.49 39.83
CA GLY A 126 52.21 28.54 38.55
C GLY A 126 52.94 27.73 37.47
N MET A 127 52.31 27.15 36.44
CA MET A 127 51.41 27.77 35.45
C MET A 127 50.72 26.70 34.57
N PHE A 128 49.60 27.07 33.92
CA PHE A 128 49.41 26.90 32.46
C PHE A 128 48.49 28.01 31.89
N PHE A 129 49.04 28.82 30.95
CA PHE A 129 48.46 29.91 30.13
C PHE A 129 47.83 31.08 30.91
N THR A 130 48.32 32.33 30.98
CA THR A 130 49.18 33.18 30.12
C THR A 130 49.83 34.28 30.99
N ALA A 131 51.14 34.50 30.86
CA ALA A 131 51.87 35.70 31.29
C ALA A 131 51.54 36.32 32.67
N GLY A 132 51.92 35.62 33.74
CA GLY A 132 52.65 36.17 34.89
C GLY A 132 51.92 37.16 35.81
N LEU A 133 51.28 36.63 36.86
CA LEU A 133 50.97 37.38 38.09
C LEU A 133 51.14 36.47 39.31
N SER A 134 52.39 36.20 39.68
CA SER A 134 52.73 35.49 40.91
C SER A 134 53.00 36.49 42.03
N GLY A 135 52.24 36.45 43.12
CA GLY A 135 52.72 36.88 44.44
C GLY A 135 51.74 37.67 45.30
N LEU A 136 51.41 37.10 46.47
CA LEU A 136 50.69 37.67 47.63
C LEU A 136 49.26 38.19 47.37
N LEU A 137 48.34 37.90 48.30
CA LEU A 137 47.01 38.52 48.41
C LEU A 137 47.14 40.05 48.52
N SER A 138 47.29 40.72 47.37
CA SER A 138 47.30 42.17 47.22
C SER A 138 46.11 42.58 46.35
N ALA A 139 45.62 43.80 46.54
CA ALA A 139 44.52 44.33 45.73
C ALA A 139 44.80 44.27 44.22
N ALA A 140 46.08 44.31 43.82
CA ALA A 140 46.50 44.17 42.43
C ALA A 140 46.30 42.74 41.88
N ALA A 141 46.57 41.69 42.67
CA ALA A 141 46.36 40.30 42.26
C ALA A 141 44.86 39.98 42.14
N ILE A 142 44.04 40.47 43.08
CA ILE A 142 42.57 40.34 43.03
C ILE A 142 42.01 41.09 41.80
N ALA A 143 42.51 42.30 41.53
CA ALA A 143 42.10 43.06 40.36
C ALA A 143 42.47 42.36 39.04
N ALA A 144 43.64 41.73 38.96
CA ALA A 144 44.05 41.03 37.76
C ALA A 144 43.30 39.71 37.53
N CYS A 145 43.02 38.94 38.60
CA CYS A 145 42.14 37.77 38.54
C CYS A 145 40.73 38.18 38.08
N ARG A 146 40.19 39.28 38.63
CA ARG A 146 38.92 39.87 38.17
C ARG A 146 38.96 40.19 36.66
N ILE A 147 40.03 40.81 36.16
CA ILE A 147 40.18 41.14 34.73
C ILE A 147 40.22 39.87 33.88
N ALA A 148 41.03 38.88 34.24
CA ALA A 148 41.15 37.62 33.50
C ALA A 148 39.82 36.84 33.43
N LEU A 149 39.08 36.80 34.55
CA LEU A 149 37.74 36.19 34.60
C LEU A 149 36.74 36.94 33.72
N HIS A 150 36.74 38.28 33.74
CA HIS A 150 35.90 39.07 32.86
C HIS A 150 36.26 38.86 31.38
N GLU A 151 37.53 38.83 31.04
CA GLU A 151 38.00 38.59 29.66
C GLU A 151 37.56 37.20 29.14
N ALA A 152 37.66 36.16 29.97
CA ALA A 152 37.20 34.81 29.61
C ALA A 152 35.67 34.75 29.40
N ILE A 153 34.91 35.45 30.25
CA ILE A 153 33.45 35.54 30.15
C ILE A 153 33.04 36.35 28.92
N ASP A 154 33.66 37.51 28.68
CA ASP A 154 33.38 38.39 27.55
C ASP A 154 33.73 37.71 26.21
N TYR A 155 34.83 36.96 26.17
CA TYR A 155 35.18 36.12 25.02
C TYR A 155 34.10 35.08 24.73
N ALA A 156 33.65 34.33 25.75
CA ALA A 156 32.60 33.33 25.59
C ALA A 156 31.28 33.97 25.12
N ILE A 157 30.90 35.13 25.66
CA ILE A 157 29.71 35.88 25.23
C ILE A 157 29.84 36.32 23.77
N SER A 158 31.02 36.80 23.36
CA SER A 158 31.29 37.24 21.99
C SER A 158 31.15 36.08 21.00
N GLU A 159 31.79 34.94 21.27
CA GLU A 159 31.71 33.75 20.41
C GLU A 159 30.29 33.19 20.33
N ILE A 160 29.59 33.11 21.46
CA ILE A 160 28.17 32.70 21.50
C ILE A 160 27.31 33.69 20.70
N THR A 161 27.55 34.99 20.84
CA THR A 161 26.83 36.02 20.08
C THR A 161 27.08 35.90 18.58
N ALA A 162 28.31 35.59 18.17
CA ALA A 162 28.65 35.36 16.76
C ALA A 162 27.94 34.10 16.22
N VAL A 163 27.99 32.98 16.94
CA VAL A 163 27.25 31.76 16.60
C VAL A 163 25.76 32.04 16.45
N VAL A 164 25.18 32.73 17.43
CA VAL A 164 23.75 33.09 17.43
C VAL A 164 23.39 33.96 16.23
N THR A 165 24.20 34.97 15.89
CA THR A 165 23.88 35.93 14.82
C THR A 165 24.09 35.30 13.43
N ASP A 166 25.25 34.70 13.21
CA ASP A 166 25.67 34.28 11.88
C ASP A 166 25.13 32.89 11.51
N LYS A 167 25.13 31.95 12.46
CA LYS A 167 24.64 30.59 12.22
C LYS A 167 23.14 30.53 12.47
N ILE A 168 22.67 30.97 13.64
CA ILE A 168 21.27 30.75 14.02
C ILE A 168 20.34 31.74 13.31
N GLU A 169 20.49 33.05 13.52
CA GLU A 169 19.57 34.03 12.95
C GLU A 169 19.71 34.15 11.41
N ALA A 170 20.91 34.40 10.89
CA ALA A 170 21.08 34.69 9.46
C ALA A 170 20.88 33.45 8.57
N LYS A 171 21.37 32.29 9.01
CA LYS A 171 21.39 31.08 8.17
C LYS A 171 20.25 30.12 8.51
N ILE A 172 20.14 29.67 9.75
CA ILE A 172 19.21 28.59 10.13
C ILE A 172 17.77 29.10 10.15
N LEU A 173 17.47 30.20 10.87
CA LEU A 173 16.12 30.77 10.88
C LEU A 173 15.71 31.23 9.49
N GLY A 174 16.61 31.87 8.74
CA GLY A 174 16.34 32.25 7.34
C GLY A 174 16.10 31.04 6.41
N GLN A 175 16.68 29.87 6.67
CA GLN A 175 16.35 28.63 5.94
C GLN A 175 14.97 28.09 6.33
N ILE A 176 14.66 28.05 7.63
CA ILE A 176 13.36 27.65 8.15
C ILE A 176 12.26 28.56 7.57
N GLU A 177 12.44 29.88 7.63
CA GLU A 177 11.54 30.89 7.05
C GLU A 177 11.37 30.76 5.53
N ARG A 178 12.44 30.41 4.79
CA ARG A 178 12.29 30.15 3.34
C ARG A 178 11.46 28.91 3.05
N VAL A 179 11.60 27.86 3.87
CA VAL A 179 10.71 26.69 3.84
C VAL A 179 9.25 27.07 4.23
N PHE A 180 9.03 28.21 4.93
CA PHE A 180 7.70 28.76 5.18
C PHE A 180 7.06 29.45 3.97
N THR A 181 7.82 30.22 3.19
CA THR A 181 7.27 31.05 2.11
C THR A 181 7.02 30.32 0.79
N ASP A 182 7.71 29.21 0.51
CA ASP A 182 7.51 28.45 -0.74
C ASP A 182 6.23 27.56 -0.74
N GLN A 183 5.35 27.78 0.24
CA GLN A 183 4.00 27.22 0.40
C GLN A 183 3.91 25.69 0.29
N LEU A 184 3.76 25.07 1.47
CA LEU A 184 3.06 23.79 1.65
C LEU A 184 1.54 23.90 1.36
N ASP A 185 1.06 25.03 0.81
CA ASP A 185 -0.34 25.21 0.44
C ASP A 185 -0.65 24.41 -0.82
N ALA A 186 -1.21 23.23 -0.59
CA ALA A 186 -1.67 22.33 -1.63
C ALA A 186 -2.83 22.88 -2.48
N ASP A 187 -3.36 24.06 -2.16
CA ASP A 187 -4.63 24.60 -2.70
C ASP A 187 -4.46 25.70 -3.77
N GLY A 188 -3.24 26.15 -4.10
CA GLY A 188 -3.02 27.36 -4.93
C GLY A 188 -2.70 27.16 -6.42
N GLU A 189 -2.39 25.95 -6.87
CA GLU A 189 -2.18 25.68 -8.31
C GLU A 189 -3.50 25.28 -8.96
N ASP A 190 -3.84 25.91 -10.10
CA ASP A 190 -5.03 25.57 -10.89
C ASP A 190 -4.96 24.11 -11.37
N LEU A 191 -5.58 23.22 -10.59
CA LEU A 191 -5.70 21.79 -10.88
C LEU A 191 -6.64 21.51 -12.07
N SER A 192 -7.31 22.52 -12.64
CA SER A 192 -8.19 22.34 -13.80
C SER A 192 -7.43 21.93 -15.07
N GLY A 193 -6.13 22.22 -15.15
CA GLY A 193 -5.23 21.73 -16.21
C GLY A 193 -4.82 20.26 -16.05
N TYR A 194 -5.07 19.63 -14.89
CA TYR A 194 -4.75 18.24 -14.59
C TYR A 194 -5.91 17.26 -14.87
N ALA A 195 -6.75 17.66 -15.84
CA ALA A 195 -7.79 16.88 -16.51
C ALA A 195 -8.95 16.41 -15.62
N GLY A 196 -10.08 17.09 -15.79
CA GLY A 196 -11.38 16.45 -15.62
C GLY A 196 -11.43 15.16 -16.46
N GLY A 197 -11.77 14.05 -15.81
CA GLY A 197 -11.76 12.73 -16.41
C GLY A 197 -12.66 12.65 -17.64
N SER A 198 -12.04 12.56 -18.82
CA SER A 198 -12.66 11.96 -19.99
C SER A 198 -12.52 10.44 -19.88
N ALA A 199 -13.50 9.70 -20.39
CA ALA A 199 -13.57 8.23 -20.34
C ALA A 199 -12.32 7.52 -20.92
N ASP A 200 -11.50 8.22 -21.72
CA ASP A 200 -10.24 7.72 -22.28
C ASP A 200 -9.09 7.60 -21.26
N THR A 201 -9.09 8.40 -20.19
CA THR A 201 -8.03 8.35 -19.15
C THR A 201 -8.19 7.22 -18.13
N ALA A 202 -9.35 6.53 -18.12
CA ALA A 202 -9.64 5.41 -17.22
C ALA A 202 -8.96 4.10 -17.64
N GLN A 203 -8.53 3.99 -18.90
CA GLN A 203 -7.85 2.79 -19.43
C GLN A 203 -6.38 2.70 -18.99
N ASP A 204 -5.78 3.81 -18.54
CA ASP A 204 -4.33 3.90 -18.27
C ASP A 204 -3.99 4.01 -16.78
N LEU A 205 -4.99 4.11 -15.89
CA LEU A 205 -4.79 4.24 -14.44
C LEU A 205 -5.25 2.98 -13.69
N VAL A 206 -4.43 1.93 -13.71
CA VAL A 206 -4.61 0.78 -12.81
C VAL A 206 -3.69 0.96 -11.61
N ILE A 207 -4.16 1.67 -10.59
CA ILE A 207 -3.59 1.55 -9.24
C ILE A 207 -4.34 0.39 -8.58
N GLU A 208 -3.69 -0.75 -8.39
CA GLU A 208 -4.31 -1.86 -7.67
C GLU A 208 -4.64 -1.39 -6.24
N PHE A 209 -5.90 -1.55 -5.81
CA PHE A 209 -6.37 -1.09 -4.49
C PHE A 209 -5.52 -1.67 -3.35
N ASP A 210 -5.08 -2.90 -3.51
CA ASP A 210 -4.19 -3.63 -2.61
C ASP A 210 -2.79 -2.96 -2.49
N GLU A 211 -2.33 -2.29 -3.54
CA GLU A 211 -1.07 -1.53 -3.58
C GLU A 211 -1.24 -0.14 -2.97
N PHE A 212 -2.39 0.51 -3.22
CA PHE A 212 -2.78 1.76 -2.55
C PHE A 212 -3.02 1.58 -1.04
N ASP A 213 -3.67 0.50 -0.61
CA ASP A 213 -3.92 0.20 0.80
C ASP A 213 -2.62 -0.10 1.55
N ARG A 214 -1.70 -0.88 0.95
CA ARG A 214 -0.36 -1.11 1.51
C ARG A 214 0.49 0.16 1.56
N ALA A 215 0.35 1.04 0.57
CA ALA A 215 1.04 2.33 0.55
C ALA A 215 0.51 3.30 1.62
N THR A 216 -0.76 3.18 2.02
CA THR A 216 -1.43 4.17 2.88
C THR A 216 -1.72 3.71 4.31
N SER A 217 -1.54 2.43 4.64
CA SER A 217 -1.86 1.87 5.97
C SER A 217 -1.06 2.48 7.11
N ASP A 218 0.15 2.96 6.83
CA ASP A 218 1.13 3.32 7.86
C ASP A 218 1.12 4.82 8.20
N TYR A 219 0.34 5.65 7.50
CA TYR A 219 0.28 7.10 7.73
C TYR A 219 -0.13 7.48 9.16
N GLY A 220 -1.09 6.75 9.74
CA GLY A 220 -1.52 6.97 11.12
C GLY A 220 -0.37 6.77 12.12
N THR A 221 0.38 5.67 11.95
CA THR A 221 1.55 5.35 12.77
C THR A 221 2.66 6.39 12.61
N THR A 222 2.94 6.82 11.39
CA THR A 222 3.94 7.87 11.09
C THR A 222 3.56 9.20 11.76
N ARG A 223 2.29 9.60 11.66
CA ARG A 223 1.78 10.80 12.34
C ARG A 223 1.91 10.69 13.85
N ASP A 224 1.51 9.56 14.44
CA ASP A 224 1.53 9.38 15.90
C ASP A 224 2.97 9.39 16.44
N ASN A 225 3.91 8.77 15.72
CA ASN A 225 5.35 8.83 16.03
C ASN A 225 5.91 10.26 15.91
N PHE A 226 5.54 10.99 14.86
CA PHE A 226 5.95 12.39 14.70
C PHE A 226 5.38 13.29 15.80
N ASN A 227 4.09 13.13 16.11
CA ASN A 227 3.41 13.91 17.15
C ASN A 227 3.99 13.61 18.54
N LYS A 228 4.40 12.36 18.79
CA LYS A 228 5.13 12.01 20.01
C LYS A 228 6.48 12.75 20.09
N LYS A 229 7.30 12.71 19.03
CA LYS A 229 8.60 13.41 18.98
C LYS A 229 8.46 14.93 19.11
N LYS A 230 7.41 15.50 18.53
CA LYS A 230 7.01 16.91 18.72
C LYS A 230 6.65 17.21 20.18
N GLY A 231 5.83 16.36 20.81
CA GLY A 231 5.47 16.51 22.22
C GLY A 231 6.69 16.44 23.15
N GLU A 232 7.64 15.56 22.86
CA GLU A 232 8.93 15.48 23.56
C GLU A 232 9.74 16.78 23.38
N HIS A 233 9.81 17.33 22.16
CA HIS A 233 10.45 18.61 21.87
C HIS A 233 9.83 19.79 22.65
N GLN A 234 8.50 19.87 22.68
CA GLN A 234 7.75 20.92 23.40
C GLN A 234 7.92 20.82 24.91
N ALA A 235 7.86 19.60 25.46
CA ALA A 235 8.09 19.36 26.88
C ALA A 235 9.49 19.80 27.32
N GLY A 236 10.51 19.61 26.45
CA GLY A 236 11.86 20.10 26.65
C GLY A 236 11.94 21.63 26.73
N GLY A 237 11.18 22.37 25.89
CA GLY A 237 11.29 23.82 25.70
C GLY A 237 11.07 24.67 26.94
N SER A 238 10.14 24.24 27.78
CA SER A 238 9.89 24.89 29.07
C SER A 238 11.13 24.89 29.99
N LYS A 239 11.94 23.82 29.96
CA LYS A 239 13.17 23.70 30.76
C LYS A 239 14.28 24.56 30.15
N ARG A 240 14.47 24.51 28.83
CA ARG A 240 15.45 25.32 28.06
C ARG A 240 15.38 26.81 28.39
N ARG A 241 14.16 27.35 28.38
CA ARG A 241 13.86 28.76 28.66
C ARG A 241 14.28 29.20 30.05
N SER A 242 14.20 28.29 31.03
CA SER A 242 14.40 28.64 32.44
C SER A 242 15.87 28.76 32.85
N SER A 243 16.78 28.05 32.18
CA SER A 243 18.21 28.03 32.55
C SER A 243 19.00 29.20 31.96
N VAL A 244 18.82 29.50 30.67
CA VAL A 244 19.54 30.62 30.02
C VAL A 244 19.05 31.98 30.55
N LYS A 245 17.78 32.09 30.98
CA LYS A 245 17.22 33.33 31.56
C LYS A 245 17.73 33.67 32.96
N LYS A 246 18.49 32.76 33.61
CA LYS A 246 19.09 33.01 34.93
C LYS A 246 20.25 34.01 34.86
N ASP A 247 20.83 34.24 33.69
CA ASP A 247 21.99 35.09 33.51
C ASP A 247 21.77 36.09 32.35
N SER A 248 21.74 37.38 32.67
CA SER A 248 21.41 38.46 31.72
C SER A 248 22.42 38.59 30.58
N ARG A 249 23.66 38.09 30.76
CA ARG A 249 24.73 38.13 29.76
C ARG A 249 24.42 37.28 28.52
N PHE A 250 23.58 36.26 28.67
CA PHE A 250 23.17 35.35 27.59
C PHE A 250 21.76 35.66 27.06
N HIS A 251 21.23 36.88 27.30
CA HIS A 251 19.88 37.23 26.87
C HIS A 251 19.67 37.08 25.37
N LYS A 252 20.66 37.41 24.53
CA LYS A 252 20.57 37.23 23.07
C LYS A 252 20.41 35.76 22.67
N LEU A 253 21.17 34.85 23.30
CA LEU A 253 21.03 33.42 23.10
C LEU A 253 19.63 32.95 23.51
N ALA A 254 19.12 33.40 24.66
CA ALA A 254 17.76 33.08 25.11
C ALA A 254 16.68 33.56 24.12
N THR A 255 16.78 34.79 23.63
CA THR A 255 15.84 35.35 22.65
C THR A 255 15.84 34.57 21.34
N VAL A 256 17.01 34.16 20.86
CA VAL A 256 17.11 33.43 19.60
C VAL A 256 16.64 31.99 19.75
N MET A 257 16.89 31.35 20.89
CA MET A 257 16.28 30.05 21.22
C MET A 257 14.75 30.15 21.28
N ASP A 258 14.20 31.23 21.86
CA ASP A 258 12.75 31.47 21.87
C ASP A 258 12.19 31.60 20.43
N LYS A 259 12.84 32.38 19.56
CA LYS A 259 12.45 32.49 18.15
C LYS A 259 12.56 31.17 17.39
N ALA A 260 13.61 30.40 17.64
CA ALA A 260 13.83 29.11 17.00
C ALA A 260 12.79 28.08 17.43
N ASP A 261 12.49 27.99 18.73
CA ASP A 261 11.42 27.14 19.25
C ASP A 261 10.06 27.52 18.63
N ASP A 262 9.71 28.80 18.60
CA ASP A 262 8.42 29.24 18.03
C ASP A 262 8.31 28.93 16.52
N ALA A 263 9.40 29.12 15.76
CA ALA A 263 9.44 28.80 14.33
C ALA A 263 9.35 27.27 14.07
N VAL A 264 10.01 26.47 14.91
CA VAL A 264 10.02 25.01 14.81
C VAL A 264 8.67 24.42 15.22
N ASP A 265 8.07 24.90 16.31
CA ASP A 265 6.76 24.47 16.79
C ASP A 265 5.68 24.71 15.74
N LYS A 266 5.65 25.92 15.16
CA LYS A 266 4.71 26.27 14.10
C LYS A 266 4.84 25.32 12.89
N LYS A 267 6.07 24.94 12.49
CA LYS A 267 6.24 23.97 11.39
C LYS A 267 5.85 22.56 11.76
N ALA A 268 6.14 22.13 12.98
CA ALA A 268 5.74 20.83 13.45
C ALA A 268 4.21 20.72 13.47
N ASP A 269 3.49 21.78 13.88
CA ASP A 269 2.04 21.89 13.79
C ASP A 269 1.54 21.76 12.35
N GLU A 270 2.05 22.59 11.42
CA GLU A 270 1.67 22.53 10.00
C GLU A 270 1.93 21.14 9.37
N THR A 271 3.02 20.48 9.76
CA THR A 271 3.34 19.12 9.30
C THR A 271 2.32 18.10 9.80
N VAL A 272 1.88 18.20 11.06
CA VAL A 272 0.81 17.37 11.61
C VAL A 272 -0.50 17.62 10.87
N ASP A 273 -0.87 18.88 10.63
CA ASP A 273 -2.09 19.24 9.92
C ASP A 273 -2.12 18.69 8.49
N VAL A 274 -1.00 18.74 7.78
CA VAL A 274 -0.87 18.16 6.43
C VAL A 274 -1.04 16.64 6.48
N LEU A 275 -0.39 15.97 7.44
CA LEU A 275 -0.52 14.52 7.63
C LEU A 275 -1.96 14.12 8.01
N GLU A 276 -2.64 14.90 8.84
CA GLU A 276 -4.03 14.67 9.23
C GLU A 276 -5.01 14.91 8.09
N LYS A 277 -4.88 16.03 7.36
CA LYS A 277 -5.73 16.32 6.19
C LYS A 277 -5.58 15.26 5.11
N HIS A 278 -4.36 14.82 4.82
CA HIS A 278 -4.13 13.76 3.83
C HIS A 278 -4.63 12.40 4.33
N GLY A 279 -4.33 12.01 5.58
CA GLY A 279 -4.84 10.77 6.18
C GLY A 279 -6.37 10.72 6.20
N GLY A 280 -7.02 11.83 6.61
CA GLY A 280 -8.48 11.94 6.66
C GLY A 280 -9.15 11.91 5.28
N LYS A 281 -8.55 12.56 4.26
CA LYS A 281 -9.03 12.47 2.87
C LYS A 281 -8.90 11.05 2.32
N ILE A 282 -7.82 10.34 2.65
CA ILE A 282 -7.61 8.93 2.27
C ILE A 282 -8.65 8.03 2.95
N ASP A 283 -8.87 8.18 4.26
CA ASP A 283 -9.87 7.39 5.00
C ASP A 283 -11.29 7.63 4.48
N LYS A 284 -11.62 8.89 4.16
CA LYS A 284 -12.89 9.24 3.54
C LYS A 284 -13.00 8.60 2.15
N SER A 285 -11.98 8.73 1.31
CA SER A 285 -11.95 8.10 -0.03
C SER A 285 -12.10 6.59 0.05
N LYS A 286 -11.49 5.91 1.04
CA LYS A 286 -11.66 4.46 1.28
C LYS A 286 -13.09 4.11 1.67
N LYS A 287 -13.73 4.92 2.53
CA LYS A 287 -15.13 4.73 2.93
C LYS A 287 -16.08 4.96 1.77
N ASP A 288 -15.92 6.08 1.06
CA ASP A 288 -16.74 6.46 -0.08
C ASP A 288 -16.61 5.40 -1.18
N HIS A 289 -15.40 4.94 -1.53
CA HIS A 289 -15.22 3.84 -2.48
C HIS A 289 -15.80 2.51 -1.99
N LYS A 290 -15.68 2.17 -0.70
CA LYS A 290 -16.28 0.93 -0.15
C LYS A 290 -17.80 0.99 -0.15
N GLU A 291 -18.38 2.17 0.06
CA GLU A 291 -19.82 2.40 -0.05
C GLU A 291 -20.27 2.43 -1.50
N GLU A 292 -19.48 3.00 -2.40
CA GLU A 292 -19.73 3.04 -3.83
C GLU A 292 -19.57 1.66 -4.48
N ASP A 293 -18.62 0.84 -4.06
CA ASP A 293 -18.47 -0.56 -4.46
C ASP A 293 -19.58 -1.43 -3.89
N LYS A 294 -20.06 -1.16 -2.67
CA LYS A 294 -21.26 -1.82 -2.13
C LYS A 294 -22.52 -1.43 -2.90
N ARG A 295 -22.62 -0.16 -3.32
CA ARG A 295 -23.71 0.35 -4.17
C ARG A 295 -23.64 -0.23 -5.57
N ARG A 296 -22.47 -0.19 -6.22
CA ARG A 296 -22.20 -0.86 -7.51
C ARG A 296 -22.48 -2.35 -7.42
N LYS A 297 -22.09 -3.03 -6.34
CA LYS A 297 -22.42 -4.44 -6.11
C LYS A 297 -23.93 -4.69 -6.01
N GLY A 298 -24.67 -3.78 -5.36
CA GLY A 298 -26.14 -3.84 -5.31
C GLY A 298 -26.82 -3.54 -6.64
N ASP A 299 -26.24 -2.66 -7.45
CA ASP A 299 -26.78 -2.28 -8.77
C ASP A 299 -26.39 -3.31 -9.85
N ILE A 300 -25.21 -3.94 -9.76
CA ILE A 300 -24.71 -5.01 -10.67
C ILE A 300 -25.50 -6.32 -10.46
N ASP A 301 -25.86 -6.67 -9.21
CA ASP A 301 -26.73 -7.82 -8.92
C ASP A 301 -28.12 -7.71 -9.59
N SER A 302 -28.52 -6.53 -10.08
CA SER A 302 -29.78 -6.30 -10.81
C SER A 302 -29.65 -6.31 -12.34
N CYS A 303 -28.43 -6.38 -12.89
CA CYS A 303 -28.16 -6.30 -14.34
C CYS A 303 -27.36 -7.49 -14.91
N GLU A 304 -26.96 -8.47 -14.10
CA GLU A 304 -26.26 -9.67 -14.58
C GLU A 304 -27.22 -10.74 -15.12
N VAL A 305 -26.87 -11.33 -16.27
CA VAL A 305 -27.59 -12.46 -16.88
C VAL A 305 -27.65 -13.62 -15.87
N PRO A 306 -28.84 -14.09 -15.46
CA PRO A 306 -28.95 -15.17 -14.49
C PRO A 306 -28.26 -16.46 -14.96
N MET A 307 -27.56 -17.13 -14.05
CA MET A 307 -26.81 -18.35 -14.35
C MET A 307 -27.35 -19.54 -13.57
N TYR A 308 -27.60 -20.66 -14.25
CA TYR A 308 -28.17 -21.87 -13.66
C TYR A 308 -27.30 -23.09 -13.89
N LEU A 309 -26.86 -23.73 -12.81
CA LEU A 309 -26.16 -25.00 -12.82
C LEU A 309 -27.15 -26.16 -12.91
N LEU A 310 -27.02 -26.95 -13.96
CA LEU A 310 -27.77 -28.17 -14.21
C LEU A 310 -27.00 -29.37 -13.68
N ASN A 311 -27.49 -29.96 -12.59
CA ASN A 311 -26.80 -31.06 -11.93
C ASN A 311 -27.13 -32.42 -12.54
N ALA A 312 -26.22 -33.36 -12.31
CA ALA A 312 -26.34 -34.74 -12.75
C ALA A 312 -27.56 -35.47 -12.18
N ASP A 313 -28.10 -35.06 -11.04
CA ASP A 313 -29.29 -35.67 -10.45
C ASP A 313 -30.61 -35.06 -10.98
N GLY A 314 -30.53 -34.09 -11.88
CA GLY A 314 -31.67 -33.34 -12.41
C GLY A 314 -31.98 -32.06 -11.63
N THR A 315 -31.34 -31.81 -10.49
CA THR A 315 -31.57 -30.56 -9.75
C THR A 315 -30.96 -29.37 -10.48
N VAL A 316 -31.65 -28.22 -10.40
CA VAL A 316 -31.16 -26.96 -10.93
C VAL A 316 -30.87 -26.01 -9.78
N GLU A 317 -29.72 -25.36 -9.83
CA GLU A 317 -29.30 -24.39 -8.82
C GLU A 317 -28.88 -23.08 -9.47
N GLN A 318 -29.28 -21.95 -8.89
CA GLN A 318 -28.81 -20.64 -9.31
C GLN A 318 -27.37 -20.44 -8.83
N LEU A 319 -26.49 -20.05 -9.76
CA LEU A 319 -25.15 -19.55 -9.46
C LEU A 319 -25.24 -18.06 -9.13
N HIS A 320 -24.49 -17.65 -8.11
CA HIS A 320 -24.44 -16.27 -7.65
C HIS A 320 -23.07 -15.70 -7.97
N THR A 321 -23.02 -14.49 -8.50
CA THR A 321 -21.77 -13.85 -8.94
C THR A 321 -20.83 -13.50 -7.81
N ASP A 322 -21.35 -13.41 -6.58
CA ASP A 322 -20.56 -13.33 -5.35
C ASP A 322 -19.85 -14.66 -4.96
N GLY A 323 -20.10 -15.75 -5.70
CA GLY A 323 -19.49 -17.05 -5.48
C GLY A 323 -20.03 -17.82 -4.29
N ARG A 324 -21.13 -17.38 -3.66
CA ARG A 324 -21.75 -18.14 -2.56
C ARG A 324 -22.28 -19.49 -3.05
N THR A 325 -22.64 -20.35 -2.11
CA THR A 325 -23.17 -21.68 -2.39
C THR A 325 -24.38 -21.58 -3.33
N PRO A 326 -24.44 -22.37 -4.42
CA PRO A 326 -25.56 -22.34 -5.35
C PRO A 326 -26.87 -22.70 -4.64
N THR A 327 -27.96 -22.03 -5.01
CA THR A 327 -29.27 -22.23 -4.37
C THR A 327 -30.21 -22.98 -5.29
N ARG A 328 -30.80 -24.08 -4.81
CA ARG A 328 -31.77 -24.87 -5.58
C ARG A 328 -32.99 -24.02 -5.93
N ILE A 329 -33.40 -24.08 -7.19
CA ILE A 329 -34.59 -23.39 -7.70
C ILE A 329 -35.85 -24.25 -7.58
N ASN A 330 -37.02 -23.62 -7.73
CA ASN A 330 -38.32 -24.31 -7.62
C ASN A 330 -39.10 -24.38 -8.94
N GLY A 331 -38.58 -23.79 -10.02
CA GLY A 331 -39.17 -23.82 -11.36
C GLY A 331 -40.12 -22.67 -11.67
N SER A 332 -40.14 -21.62 -10.85
CA SER A 332 -40.86 -20.37 -11.13
C SER A 332 -39.99 -19.30 -11.80
N GLU A 333 -38.68 -19.55 -11.91
CA GLU A 333 -37.68 -18.62 -12.37
C GLU A 333 -37.79 -18.36 -13.89
N ALA A 334 -37.76 -17.08 -14.27
CA ALA A 334 -37.75 -16.66 -15.68
C ALA A 334 -36.49 -17.16 -16.40
N GLY A 335 -36.57 -17.43 -17.70
CA GLY A 335 -35.42 -17.87 -18.51
C GLY A 335 -35.15 -19.37 -18.50
N VAL A 336 -35.62 -20.12 -17.50
CA VAL A 336 -35.43 -21.59 -17.46
C VAL A 336 -36.73 -22.39 -17.40
N ARG A 337 -37.86 -21.74 -17.13
CA ARG A 337 -39.13 -22.43 -16.89
C ARG A 337 -39.60 -23.33 -18.03
N ASP A 338 -39.27 -23.00 -19.27
CA ASP A 338 -39.69 -23.75 -20.46
C ASP A 338 -38.79 -24.97 -20.78
N ILE A 339 -37.75 -25.21 -19.98
CA ILE A 339 -36.86 -26.38 -20.05
C ILE A 339 -36.90 -27.26 -18.79
N LEU A 340 -37.79 -26.96 -17.84
CA LEU A 340 -37.96 -27.72 -16.60
C LEU A 340 -39.14 -28.68 -16.66
N GLU A 341 -39.01 -29.80 -15.95
CA GLU A 341 -40.09 -30.70 -15.61
C GLU A 341 -41.00 -30.08 -14.51
N PRO A 342 -42.24 -30.58 -14.32
CA PRO A 342 -43.19 -29.98 -13.36
C PRO A 342 -42.72 -29.91 -11.90
N ASP A 343 -41.71 -30.70 -11.53
CA ASP A 343 -41.11 -30.72 -10.19
C ASP A 343 -39.88 -29.78 -10.05
N GLY A 344 -39.61 -28.97 -11.08
CA GLY A 344 -38.48 -28.05 -11.13
C GLY A 344 -37.13 -28.70 -11.44
N THR A 345 -37.13 -29.97 -11.87
CA THR A 345 -35.91 -30.67 -12.31
C THR A 345 -35.70 -30.58 -13.83
N VAL A 346 -34.49 -30.87 -14.29
CA VAL A 346 -34.20 -31.05 -15.72
C VAL A 346 -34.14 -32.52 -16.08
N TRP A 347 -34.73 -32.85 -17.23
CA TRP A 347 -34.67 -34.20 -17.77
C TRP A 347 -33.28 -34.54 -18.32
N ARG A 348 -32.83 -35.77 -18.03
CA ARG A 348 -31.68 -36.40 -18.69
C ARG A 348 -31.90 -37.89 -18.87
N HIS A 349 -31.31 -38.44 -19.92
CA HIS A 349 -31.20 -39.90 -20.05
C HIS A 349 -30.19 -40.44 -19.02
N ARG A 350 -30.55 -41.51 -18.29
CA ARG A 350 -29.63 -42.22 -17.40
C ARG A 350 -29.33 -43.60 -17.98
N SER A 351 -28.09 -44.05 -17.85
CA SER A 351 -27.68 -45.39 -18.30
C SER A 351 -28.41 -46.52 -17.57
N THR A 352 -28.97 -46.23 -16.39
CA THR A 352 -29.83 -47.13 -15.61
C THR A 352 -31.23 -47.29 -16.18
N ASP A 353 -31.64 -46.46 -17.14
CA ASP A 353 -32.96 -46.51 -17.77
C ASP A 353 -32.98 -47.62 -18.82
N THR A 354 -32.95 -48.88 -18.35
CA THR A 354 -32.79 -50.09 -19.18
C THR A 354 -33.96 -50.39 -20.12
N LYS A 355 -35.09 -49.70 -19.95
CA LYS A 355 -36.32 -49.89 -20.74
C LYS A 355 -36.47 -48.90 -21.90
N GLU A 356 -35.71 -47.79 -21.93
CA GLU A 356 -35.87 -46.73 -22.93
C GLU A 356 -34.55 -46.41 -23.64
N LYS A 357 -34.54 -46.58 -24.96
CA LYS A 357 -33.43 -46.09 -25.80
C LYS A 357 -33.35 -44.57 -25.68
N ASN A 358 -32.13 -44.03 -25.53
CA ASN A 358 -31.93 -42.59 -25.48
C ASN A 358 -32.51 -41.91 -26.75
N PRO A 359 -33.57 -41.10 -26.64
CA PRO A 359 -34.21 -40.48 -27.80
C PRO A 359 -33.31 -39.47 -28.51
N PHE A 360 -32.32 -38.91 -27.79
CA PHE A 360 -31.33 -37.97 -28.32
C PHE A 360 -29.96 -38.64 -28.45
N GLY A 361 -29.95 -39.94 -28.75
CA GLY A 361 -28.74 -40.69 -29.06
C GLY A 361 -28.08 -40.24 -30.37
N LEU A 362 -26.80 -40.58 -30.50
CA LEU A 362 -26.04 -40.40 -31.73
C LEU A 362 -25.36 -41.71 -32.10
N SER A 363 -25.54 -42.14 -33.35
CA SER A 363 -24.69 -43.13 -34.00
C SER A 363 -23.64 -42.38 -34.81
N PRO A 364 -22.34 -42.52 -34.49
CA PRO A 364 -21.29 -41.75 -35.15
C PRO A 364 -21.12 -42.17 -36.61
N SER A 365 -20.92 -41.19 -37.48
CA SER A 365 -20.71 -41.39 -38.91
C SER A 365 -19.88 -40.23 -39.47
N PRO A 366 -18.96 -40.48 -40.43
CA PRO A 366 -18.27 -39.41 -41.15
C PRO A 366 -19.22 -38.41 -41.84
N ALA A 367 -20.43 -38.85 -42.20
CA ALA A 367 -21.45 -38.02 -42.84
C ALA A 367 -22.24 -37.13 -41.85
N ASN A 368 -22.08 -37.31 -40.54
CA ASN A 368 -22.79 -36.50 -39.57
C ASN A 368 -22.27 -35.05 -39.58
N PRO A 369 -23.15 -34.04 -39.48
CA PRO A 369 -22.73 -32.66 -39.28
C PRO A 369 -21.91 -32.54 -38.00
N ARG A 370 -20.91 -31.66 -38.02
CA ARG A 370 -20.05 -31.37 -36.86
C ARG A 370 -20.07 -29.88 -36.61
N VAL A 371 -20.13 -29.49 -35.35
CA VAL A 371 -19.80 -28.11 -34.98
C VAL A 371 -18.30 -27.91 -35.06
N ALA A 372 -17.89 -26.78 -35.64
CA ALA A 372 -16.53 -26.29 -35.49
C ALA A 372 -16.42 -25.58 -34.15
N SER A 373 -15.39 -25.88 -33.36
CA SER A 373 -15.15 -25.15 -32.12
C SER A 373 -13.94 -24.25 -32.24
N ARG A 374 -14.06 -23.00 -31.79
CA ARG A 374 -13.01 -22.00 -31.79
C ARG A 374 -12.34 -21.97 -30.43
N ARG A 375 -11.01 -22.10 -30.39
CA ARG A 375 -10.28 -21.89 -29.13
C ARG A 375 -10.31 -20.40 -28.76
N LEU A 376 -10.60 -20.10 -27.50
CA LEU A 376 -10.50 -18.73 -26.97
C LEU A 376 -9.04 -18.25 -27.08
N GLY A 377 -8.86 -16.98 -27.43
CA GLY A 377 -7.56 -16.33 -27.46
C GLY A 377 -6.91 -16.30 -26.07
N ARG A 378 -5.58 -16.12 -26.03
CA ARG A 378 -4.81 -16.23 -24.77
C ARG A 378 -5.23 -15.23 -23.69
N SER A 379 -5.80 -14.10 -24.05
CA SER A 379 -6.30 -13.06 -23.15
C SER A 379 -7.79 -12.77 -23.38
N GLU A 380 -8.47 -13.62 -24.16
CA GLU A 380 -9.89 -13.47 -24.45
C GLU A 380 -10.70 -13.87 -23.21
N THR A 381 -11.64 -13.02 -22.83
CA THR A 381 -12.64 -13.30 -21.80
C THR A 381 -13.95 -13.74 -22.44
N SER A 382 -14.73 -14.53 -21.72
CA SER A 382 -16.04 -14.99 -22.16
C SER A 382 -16.94 -15.21 -20.96
N ASP A 383 -18.16 -14.68 -21.00
CA ASP A 383 -19.14 -14.84 -19.92
C ASP A 383 -19.51 -16.31 -19.70
N LEU A 384 -19.58 -17.09 -20.78
CA LEU A 384 -19.81 -18.54 -20.69
C LEU A 384 -18.63 -19.25 -20.03
N ALA A 385 -17.40 -18.86 -20.36
CA ALA A 385 -16.22 -19.42 -19.72
C ALA A 385 -16.12 -19.01 -18.25
N TYR A 386 -16.43 -17.75 -17.91
CA TYR A 386 -16.54 -17.27 -16.55
C TYR A 386 -17.60 -18.05 -15.75
N ALA A 387 -18.79 -18.31 -16.32
CA ALA A 387 -19.84 -19.07 -15.67
C ALA A 387 -19.38 -20.49 -15.29
N THR A 388 -18.54 -21.15 -16.10
CA THR A 388 -17.94 -22.45 -15.74
C THR A 388 -16.93 -22.33 -14.58
N GLN A 389 -16.13 -21.27 -14.55
CA GLN A 389 -15.19 -21.00 -13.46
C GLN A 389 -15.93 -20.67 -12.16
N LEU A 390 -16.99 -19.88 -12.25
CA LEU A 390 -17.89 -19.57 -11.14
C LEU A 390 -18.52 -20.83 -10.57
N ALA A 391 -19.05 -21.72 -11.41
CA ALA A 391 -19.59 -23.00 -10.97
C ALA A 391 -18.55 -23.84 -10.21
N ARG A 392 -17.30 -23.91 -10.72
CA ARG A 392 -16.20 -24.57 -10.02
C ARG A 392 -15.88 -23.92 -8.69
N TYR A 393 -15.83 -22.59 -8.64
CA TYR A 393 -15.56 -21.83 -7.42
C TYR A 393 -16.62 -22.11 -6.35
N SER A 394 -17.89 -21.91 -6.69
CA SER A 394 -19.03 -22.09 -5.79
C SER A 394 -19.19 -23.53 -5.30
N LYS A 395 -18.88 -24.53 -6.15
CA LYS A 395 -18.89 -25.95 -5.77
C LYS A 395 -17.59 -26.45 -5.15
N LYS A 396 -16.54 -25.62 -5.12
CA LYS A 396 -15.17 -26.02 -4.76
C LYS A 396 -14.68 -27.25 -5.56
N ASP A 397 -15.08 -27.32 -6.84
CA ASP A 397 -14.81 -28.44 -7.73
C ASP A 397 -13.61 -28.17 -8.65
N TYR A 398 -12.40 -28.40 -8.12
CA TYR A 398 -11.14 -28.29 -8.88
C TYR A 398 -10.55 -29.65 -9.29
N LYS A 399 -11.25 -30.75 -8.96
CA LYS A 399 -10.79 -32.12 -9.22
C LYS A 399 -11.77 -32.93 -10.07
N GLY A 400 -12.99 -32.45 -10.25
CA GLY A 400 -14.06 -33.08 -11.02
C GLY A 400 -13.93 -32.89 -12.51
N GLY A 401 -14.94 -33.37 -13.24
CA GLY A 401 -14.98 -33.45 -14.70
C GLY A 401 -15.03 -32.10 -15.42
N ASN A 402 -15.45 -32.13 -16.68
CA ASN A 402 -15.57 -30.94 -17.54
C ASN A 402 -16.82 -30.13 -17.20
N TYR A 403 -16.75 -28.81 -17.34
CA TYR A 403 -17.92 -27.94 -17.38
C TYR A 403 -18.13 -27.39 -18.80
N ALA A 404 -19.39 -27.11 -19.12
CA ALA A 404 -19.80 -26.36 -20.29
C ALA A 404 -20.82 -25.30 -19.86
N ALA A 405 -20.94 -24.24 -20.65
CA ALA A 405 -21.94 -23.20 -20.45
C ALA A 405 -22.59 -22.85 -21.79
N ALA A 406 -23.87 -22.52 -21.81
CA ALA A 406 -24.56 -22.10 -23.02
C ALA A 406 -25.36 -20.83 -22.76
N ASN A 407 -25.31 -19.91 -23.73
CA ASN A 407 -26.24 -18.79 -23.76
C ASN A 407 -27.59 -19.32 -24.24
N TYR A 408 -28.62 -19.17 -23.40
CA TYR A 408 -29.97 -19.64 -23.66
C TYR A 408 -30.96 -18.47 -23.55
N ILE A 409 -31.77 -18.32 -24.59
CA ILE A 409 -32.90 -17.38 -24.61
C ILE A 409 -34.18 -18.21 -24.57
N ASP A 410 -35.00 -17.97 -23.54
CA ASP A 410 -36.28 -18.66 -23.39
C ASP A 410 -37.32 -18.20 -24.43
N SER A 411 -38.46 -18.88 -24.45
CA SER A 411 -39.57 -18.54 -25.35
C SER A 411 -40.16 -17.15 -25.15
N SER A 412 -39.86 -16.49 -24.03
CA SER A 412 -40.32 -15.14 -23.67
C SER A 412 -39.26 -14.06 -23.93
N GLY A 413 -38.07 -14.45 -24.40
CA GLY A 413 -36.95 -13.53 -24.65
C GLY A 413 -36.05 -13.27 -23.45
N ASN A 414 -36.19 -14.01 -22.34
CA ASN A 414 -35.29 -13.88 -21.20
C ASN A 414 -33.99 -14.64 -21.47
N GLU A 415 -32.87 -13.93 -21.37
CA GLU A 415 -31.53 -14.48 -21.53
C GLU A 415 -31.01 -15.05 -20.19
N VAL A 416 -30.44 -16.25 -20.23
CA VAL A 416 -29.79 -16.92 -19.10
C VAL A 416 -28.58 -17.72 -19.57
N ILE A 417 -27.65 -18.01 -18.65
CA ILE A 417 -26.54 -18.94 -18.91
C ILE A 417 -26.83 -20.29 -18.24
N LEU A 418 -26.90 -21.34 -19.05
CA LEU A 418 -27.04 -22.72 -18.56
C LEU A 418 -25.66 -23.34 -18.39
N VAL A 419 -25.31 -23.78 -17.19
CA VAL A 419 -24.02 -24.44 -16.90
C VAL A 419 -24.23 -25.93 -16.67
N GLY A 420 -23.52 -26.78 -17.42
CA GLY A 420 -23.60 -28.23 -17.31
C GLY A 420 -22.30 -28.86 -16.84
N HIS A 421 -22.38 -29.78 -15.88
CA HIS A 421 -21.24 -30.59 -15.42
C HIS A 421 -21.21 -31.97 -16.08
N SER A 422 -20.00 -32.51 -16.28
CA SER A 422 -19.81 -33.80 -16.95
C SER A 422 -19.94 -35.04 -16.03
N LYS A 423 -20.58 -34.94 -14.86
CA LYS A 423 -20.73 -36.09 -13.95
C LYS A 423 -21.84 -37.02 -14.44
N GLY A 424 -21.42 -38.14 -15.03
CA GLY A 424 -22.30 -39.21 -15.51
C GLY A 424 -22.77 -39.05 -16.97
N VAL A 425 -22.86 -37.82 -17.49
CA VAL A 425 -23.03 -37.52 -18.93
C VAL A 425 -22.05 -36.42 -19.33
N HIS A 426 -21.82 -36.20 -20.62
CA HIS A 426 -20.99 -35.07 -21.06
C HIS A 426 -21.68 -33.74 -20.78
N SER A 427 -20.91 -32.73 -20.36
CA SER A 427 -21.41 -31.40 -19.95
C SER A 427 -22.35 -30.75 -20.98
N GLU A 428 -22.04 -30.92 -22.26
CA GLU A 428 -22.81 -30.41 -23.41
C GLU A 428 -24.19 -31.08 -23.50
N ARG A 429 -24.26 -32.37 -23.14
CA ARG A 429 -25.51 -33.13 -23.09
C ARG A 429 -26.32 -32.82 -21.84
N THR A 430 -25.66 -32.48 -20.72
CA THR A 430 -26.34 -32.00 -19.51
C THR A 430 -27.15 -30.73 -19.83
N ILE A 431 -26.61 -29.83 -20.65
CA ILE A 431 -27.32 -28.65 -21.16
C ILE A 431 -28.36 -29.03 -22.20
N GLY A 432 -27.97 -29.82 -23.21
CA GLY A 432 -28.84 -30.01 -24.37
C GLY A 432 -30.02 -30.97 -24.15
N TYR A 433 -29.95 -31.92 -23.22
CA TYR A 433 -31.08 -32.84 -22.98
C TYR A 433 -32.39 -32.17 -22.55
N PRO A 434 -32.43 -31.28 -21.54
CA PRO A 434 -33.67 -30.59 -21.18
C PRO A 434 -34.18 -29.74 -22.35
N VAL A 435 -33.29 -28.99 -22.99
CA VAL A 435 -33.64 -28.15 -24.14
C VAL A 435 -34.26 -28.99 -25.27
N LEU A 436 -33.68 -30.14 -25.62
CA LEU A 436 -34.20 -31.04 -26.66
C LEU A 436 -35.50 -31.73 -26.25
N ARG A 437 -35.63 -32.11 -24.97
CA ARG A 437 -36.83 -32.73 -24.41
C ARG A 437 -38.05 -31.82 -24.59
N HIS A 438 -37.86 -30.51 -24.41
CA HIS A 438 -38.92 -29.51 -24.51
C HIS A 438 -39.02 -28.86 -25.90
N GLY A 439 -38.23 -29.31 -26.89
CA GLY A 439 -38.25 -28.77 -28.25
C GLY A 439 -37.75 -27.32 -28.33
N LYS A 440 -36.87 -26.91 -27.41
CA LYS A 440 -36.36 -25.53 -27.25
C LYS A 440 -34.95 -25.33 -27.80
N GLN A 441 -34.45 -26.23 -28.66
CA GLN A 441 -33.08 -26.18 -29.18
C GLN A 441 -32.70 -24.87 -29.87
N GLY A 442 -33.67 -24.14 -30.44
CA GLY A 442 -33.43 -22.83 -31.04
C GLY A 442 -33.13 -21.70 -30.04
N GLY A 443 -33.36 -21.92 -28.73
CA GLY A 443 -33.01 -20.96 -27.69
C GLY A 443 -31.53 -20.93 -27.35
N VAL A 444 -30.76 -22.00 -27.67
CA VAL A 444 -29.32 -22.04 -27.45
C VAL A 444 -28.61 -21.23 -28.53
N GLN A 445 -28.06 -20.08 -28.16
CA GLN A 445 -27.41 -19.14 -29.09
C GLN A 445 -25.94 -19.49 -29.33
N SER A 446 -25.23 -19.85 -28.26
CA SER A 446 -23.81 -20.21 -28.30
C SER A 446 -23.46 -21.14 -27.13
N LEU A 447 -22.35 -21.85 -27.26
CA LEU A 447 -21.91 -22.83 -26.28
C LEU A 447 -20.40 -22.73 -26.05
N TYR A 448 -19.99 -22.79 -24.79
CA TYR A 448 -18.61 -22.90 -24.37
C TYR A 448 -18.37 -24.24 -23.68
N THR A 449 -17.23 -24.86 -23.94
CA THR A 449 -16.76 -26.04 -23.21
C THR A 449 -15.34 -25.80 -22.70
N GLU A 450 -15.02 -26.19 -21.47
CA GLU A 450 -13.64 -26.00 -20.99
C GLU A 450 -12.62 -26.76 -21.83
N ARG A 451 -13.02 -27.92 -22.34
CA ARG A 451 -12.26 -28.75 -23.27
C ARG A 451 -12.96 -28.81 -24.60
N GLU A 452 -12.19 -28.85 -25.69
CA GLU A 452 -12.70 -29.07 -27.04
C GLU A 452 -13.71 -30.24 -27.09
N PRO A 453 -14.87 -30.09 -27.76
CA PRO A 453 -15.87 -31.14 -27.86
C PRO A 453 -15.29 -32.44 -28.40
N CYS A 454 -15.48 -33.55 -27.68
CA CYS A 454 -14.89 -34.84 -28.02
C CYS A 454 -15.20 -35.30 -29.46
N GLN A 455 -14.16 -35.57 -30.26
CA GLN A 455 -14.24 -35.98 -31.67
C GLN A 455 -14.06 -37.49 -31.90
N GLN A 456 -13.79 -38.27 -30.84
CA GLN A 456 -13.59 -39.73 -30.92
C GLN A 456 -14.12 -40.47 -29.67
N SER A 457 -14.44 -41.75 -29.85
CA SER A 457 -14.67 -42.79 -28.83
C SER A 457 -15.63 -42.45 -27.67
N GLY A 458 -16.90 -42.83 -27.83
CA GLY A 458 -17.89 -42.96 -26.75
C GLY A 458 -19.07 -41.99 -26.85
N SER A 459 -18.82 -40.73 -27.24
CA SER A 459 -19.84 -39.66 -27.09
C SER A 459 -19.96 -38.67 -28.25
N TRP A 460 -18.90 -38.47 -29.06
CA TRP A 460 -18.90 -37.65 -30.28
C TRP A 460 -19.66 -36.32 -30.11
N CYS A 461 -19.20 -35.50 -29.17
CA CYS A 461 -19.89 -34.27 -28.78
C CYS A 461 -19.98 -33.29 -29.96
N ASP A 462 -18.96 -33.22 -30.80
CA ASP A 462 -18.93 -32.43 -32.04
C ASP A 462 -20.09 -32.78 -32.98
N GLN A 463 -20.29 -34.07 -33.22
CA GLN A 463 -21.38 -34.58 -34.07
C GLN A 463 -22.74 -34.50 -33.37
N TRP A 464 -22.77 -34.67 -32.05
CA TRP A 464 -24.02 -34.62 -31.29
C TRP A 464 -24.59 -33.21 -31.30
N LEU A 465 -23.74 -32.21 -31.05
CA LEU A 465 -24.09 -30.80 -31.19
C LEU A 465 -24.49 -30.48 -32.63
N GLY A 466 -23.71 -30.91 -33.62
CA GLY A 466 -24.02 -30.67 -35.03
C GLY A 466 -25.37 -31.27 -35.48
N LYS A 467 -25.71 -32.46 -34.96
CA LYS A 467 -26.99 -33.14 -35.26
C LYS A 467 -28.18 -32.43 -34.62
N HIS A 468 -28.05 -31.95 -33.39
CA HIS A 468 -29.19 -31.51 -32.57
C HIS A 468 -29.37 -29.98 -32.52
N PHE A 469 -28.31 -29.22 -32.70
CA PHE A 469 -28.29 -27.75 -32.64
C PHE A 469 -27.84 -27.10 -33.96
N GLY A 470 -27.43 -27.91 -34.94
CA GLY A 470 -26.94 -27.44 -36.23
C GLY A 470 -25.42 -27.26 -36.26
N LYS A 471 -24.86 -27.34 -37.47
CA LYS A 471 -23.41 -27.20 -37.71
C LYS A 471 -22.89 -25.77 -37.46
N ASP A 472 -23.78 -24.79 -37.55
CA ASP A 472 -23.48 -23.36 -37.48
C ASP A 472 -23.58 -22.81 -36.05
N LEU A 473 -23.87 -23.66 -35.06
CA LEU A 473 -23.83 -23.28 -33.64
C LEU A 473 -22.42 -22.78 -33.29
N GLU A 474 -22.34 -21.57 -32.72
CA GLU A 474 -21.07 -21.04 -32.23
C GLU A 474 -20.62 -21.84 -31.01
N VAL A 475 -19.49 -22.54 -31.15
CA VAL A 475 -18.88 -23.28 -30.04
C VAL A 475 -17.47 -22.76 -29.77
N THR A 476 -17.19 -22.44 -28.50
CA THR A 476 -15.86 -22.01 -28.05
C THR A 476 -15.29 -22.96 -27.01
N HIS A 477 -13.96 -23.02 -26.90
CA HIS A 477 -13.29 -23.81 -25.86
C HIS A 477 -11.98 -23.20 -25.38
N SER A 478 -11.54 -23.55 -24.17
CA SER A 478 -10.26 -23.06 -23.62
C SER A 478 -9.09 -24.01 -23.83
N HIS A 479 -9.33 -25.32 -23.74
CA HIS A 479 -8.26 -26.32 -23.79
C HIS A 479 -8.48 -27.32 -24.89
N SER A 480 -7.40 -27.60 -25.61
CA SER A 480 -7.40 -28.59 -26.68
C SER A 480 -7.70 -29.95 -26.07
N TYR A 481 -8.46 -30.77 -26.79
CA TYR A 481 -8.68 -32.15 -26.39
C TYR A 481 -8.20 -33.09 -27.49
N ASP A 482 -6.89 -33.09 -27.69
CA ASP A 482 -6.26 -33.88 -28.74
C ASP A 482 -6.28 -35.37 -28.41
N GLN A 483 -7.19 -36.08 -29.09
CA GLN A 483 -7.35 -37.53 -29.01
C GLN A 483 -6.64 -38.26 -30.16
N SER A 484 -5.85 -37.55 -30.98
CA SER A 484 -5.19 -38.12 -32.14
C SER A 484 -4.26 -39.26 -31.74
N PRO A 485 -4.23 -40.37 -32.51
CA PRO A 485 -3.29 -41.45 -32.25
C PRO A 485 -1.85 -40.96 -32.29
N VAL A 486 -1.03 -41.40 -31.34
CA VAL A 486 0.43 -41.26 -31.38
C VAL A 486 0.98 -42.67 -31.60
N ASP A 487 1.73 -42.88 -32.69
CA ASP A 487 2.24 -44.19 -33.12
C ASP A 487 1.12 -45.25 -33.26
N ASP A 488 0.03 -44.92 -33.97
CA ASP A 488 -1.17 -45.75 -34.16
C ASP A 488 -1.88 -46.22 -32.88
N LYS A 489 -1.53 -45.63 -31.72
CA LYS A 489 -2.13 -45.92 -30.42
C LYS A 489 -2.81 -44.69 -29.84
N ARG A 490 -4.02 -44.89 -29.32
CA ARG A 490 -4.73 -43.83 -28.58
C ARG A 490 -3.90 -43.40 -27.37
N PRO A 491 -3.66 -42.10 -27.15
CA PRO A 491 -2.94 -41.64 -25.97
C PRO A 491 -3.68 -42.03 -24.68
N SER A 492 -2.95 -42.18 -23.57
CA SER A 492 -3.60 -42.52 -22.30
C SER A 492 -4.57 -41.42 -21.86
N PRO A 493 -5.69 -41.73 -21.19
CA PRO A 493 -6.63 -40.71 -20.70
C PRO A 493 -5.95 -39.62 -19.86
N TYR A 494 -4.88 -40.00 -19.13
CA TYR A 494 -4.03 -39.06 -18.43
C TYR A 494 -3.31 -38.10 -19.38
N LYS A 495 -2.69 -38.55 -20.47
CA LYS A 495 -2.03 -37.64 -21.42
C LYS A 495 -3.02 -36.70 -22.12
N ILE A 496 -4.18 -37.21 -22.53
CA ILE A 496 -5.21 -36.42 -23.23
C ILE A 496 -5.79 -35.32 -22.31
N ASP A 497 -6.00 -35.61 -21.01
CA ASP A 497 -6.53 -34.65 -20.03
C ASP A 497 -5.44 -33.74 -19.41
N GLY A 498 -4.24 -33.69 -20.01
CA GLY A 498 -3.09 -32.95 -19.51
C GLY A 498 -3.34 -31.45 -19.35
N GLU A 499 -3.80 -30.79 -20.42
CA GLU A 499 -4.11 -29.35 -20.43
C GLU A 499 -5.21 -29.00 -19.43
N HIS A 500 -6.29 -29.78 -19.38
CA HIS A 500 -7.40 -29.54 -18.46
C HIS A 500 -7.01 -29.74 -16.99
N ARG A 501 -6.15 -30.74 -16.68
CA ARG A 501 -5.56 -30.85 -15.34
C ARG A 501 -4.71 -29.65 -14.96
N ALA A 502 -3.92 -29.12 -15.88
CA ALA A 502 -3.12 -27.92 -15.63
C ALA A 502 -4.03 -26.72 -15.36
N TYR A 503 -5.03 -26.51 -16.23
CA TYR A 503 -6.07 -25.50 -16.05
C TYR A 503 -6.75 -25.58 -14.69
N ARG A 504 -7.31 -26.73 -14.29
CA ARG A 504 -8.01 -26.87 -13.01
C ARG A 504 -7.11 -26.51 -11.82
N ARG A 505 -5.83 -26.91 -11.84
CA ARG A 505 -4.85 -26.56 -10.80
C ARG A 505 -4.52 -25.07 -10.80
N ASN A 506 -4.36 -24.47 -11.99
CA ASN A 506 -4.06 -23.05 -12.12
C ASN A 506 -5.26 -22.21 -11.70
N LEU A 507 -6.48 -22.65 -12.01
CA LEU A 507 -7.73 -22.02 -11.60
C LEU A 507 -7.93 -22.09 -10.08
N GLU A 508 -7.64 -23.22 -9.44
CA GLU A 508 -7.67 -23.34 -7.97
C GLU A 508 -6.71 -22.35 -7.32
N ASP A 509 -5.48 -22.24 -7.83
CA ASP A 509 -4.50 -21.30 -7.32
C ASP A 509 -4.89 -19.84 -7.62
N TRP A 510 -5.48 -19.57 -8.79
CA TRP A 510 -5.95 -18.25 -9.20
C TRP A 510 -7.05 -17.77 -8.26
N HIS A 511 -8.11 -18.57 -8.08
CA HIS A 511 -9.20 -18.25 -7.18
C HIS A 511 -8.73 -18.11 -5.72
N ARG A 512 -7.72 -18.89 -5.30
CA ARG A 512 -7.14 -18.75 -3.95
C ARG A 512 -6.39 -17.44 -3.77
N GLN A 513 -5.71 -16.95 -4.81
CA GLN A 513 -4.90 -15.72 -4.75
C GLN A 513 -5.73 -14.46 -4.97
N HIS A 514 -6.70 -14.51 -5.88
CA HIS A 514 -7.37 -13.34 -6.42
C HIS A 514 -8.87 -13.26 -6.10
N GLY A 515 -9.47 -14.35 -5.60
CA GLY A 515 -10.93 -14.46 -5.46
C GLY A 515 -11.66 -14.37 -6.81
N LEU A 516 -12.97 -14.11 -6.77
CA LEU A 516 -13.78 -13.86 -7.98
C LEU A 516 -13.73 -12.39 -8.45
N GLY A 517 -13.30 -11.46 -7.59
CA GLY A 517 -13.29 -10.03 -7.89
C GLY A 517 -12.29 -9.62 -8.98
N SER A 518 -11.36 -10.52 -9.34
CA SER A 518 -10.39 -10.31 -10.42
C SER A 518 -10.87 -10.87 -11.78
N GLY A 519 -12.12 -11.32 -11.86
CA GLY A 519 -12.71 -11.86 -13.08
C GLY A 519 -12.24 -13.27 -13.45
N MET A 520 -12.54 -13.66 -14.69
CA MET A 520 -12.19 -14.96 -15.26
C MET A 520 -10.67 -15.12 -15.41
N MET A 521 -10.13 -16.26 -14.98
CA MET A 521 -8.75 -16.65 -15.32
C MET A 521 -8.65 -16.92 -16.83
N THR A 522 -7.83 -16.14 -17.54
CA THR A 522 -7.51 -16.37 -18.96
C THR A 522 -6.42 -17.44 -19.12
N GLU A 523 -6.17 -17.88 -20.36
CA GLU A 523 -5.07 -18.80 -20.62
C GLU A 523 -3.69 -18.17 -20.28
N SER A 524 -3.54 -16.86 -20.49
CA SER A 524 -2.31 -16.12 -20.13
C SER A 524 -2.07 -16.11 -18.62
N ASP A 525 -3.14 -15.95 -17.83
CA ASP A 525 -3.07 -16.02 -16.38
C ASP A 525 -2.68 -17.43 -15.95
N GLY A 526 -3.34 -18.45 -16.51
CA GLY A 526 -2.99 -19.85 -16.27
C GLY A 526 -1.53 -20.17 -16.59
N ALA A 527 -0.99 -19.65 -17.70
CA ALA A 527 0.41 -19.83 -18.08
C ALA A 527 1.37 -19.15 -17.08
N THR A 528 1.01 -17.97 -16.57
CA THR A 528 1.76 -17.24 -15.55
C THR A 528 1.80 -18.01 -14.23
N MET A 529 0.65 -18.56 -13.81
CA MET A 529 0.53 -19.42 -12.62
C MET A 529 1.40 -20.67 -12.75
N GLU A 530 1.48 -21.25 -13.94
CA GLU A 530 2.32 -22.43 -14.19
C GLU A 530 3.82 -22.10 -14.20
N ALA A 531 4.22 -20.97 -14.78
CA ALA A 531 5.61 -20.50 -14.78
C ALA A 531 6.10 -20.23 -13.34
N ALA A 532 5.29 -19.53 -12.53
CA ALA A 532 5.60 -19.25 -11.13
C ALA A 532 5.79 -20.54 -10.31
N ARG A 533 5.03 -21.61 -10.63
CA ARG A 533 5.15 -22.90 -9.95
C ARG A 533 6.42 -23.66 -10.35
N LYS A 534 6.86 -23.57 -11.62
CA LYS A 534 8.11 -24.19 -12.10
C LYS A 534 9.35 -23.50 -11.52
N GLY A 535 9.32 -22.18 -11.37
CA GLY A 535 10.41 -21.40 -10.77
C GLY A 535 10.66 -21.65 -9.28
N LYS A 536 9.67 -22.17 -8.54
CA LYS A 536 9.83 -22.56 -7.11
C LYS A 536 10.41 -23.97 -6.90
N ARG A 537 10.58 -24.75 -7.98
CA ARG A 537 11.06 -26.14 -7.96
C ARG A 537 12.48 -26.32 -8.49
N GLY A 538 13.04 -25.29 -9.12
CA GLY A 538 14.48 -25.19 -9.42
C GLY A 538 15.14 -24.34 -8.37
#